data_AF-A0A3B8VH78-F1
#
_entry.id   AF-A0A3B8VH78-F1
#
_cell.length_a   1.000
_cell.length_b   1.000
_cell.length_c   1.000
_cell.angle_alpha   90.00
_cell.angle_beta   90.00
_cell.angle_gamma   90.00
#
_symmetry.space_group_name_H-M   'P 1'
#
loop_
_entity.id
_entity.type
_entity.pdbx_description
1 polymer ?
#
loop_
_entity_poly.entity_id
_entity_poly.type
_entity_poly.pdbx_seq_one_letter_code
_entity_poly.pdbx_strand_id
1 'polypeptide(L)'
;MNNKFFKFSENYANVIKHLDDKQAGQYVKAISDYAFEGKTYAGKDTAVKTAFTLTKQMIDDEKFYREKGRLGGQKIAERKRETEEENPILKSVIGTVIASELLSGMLGKQDEEPTFEKSDH
;
A
#
# COMPACT_ATOMS: atom_id res chain seq x y z
N MET A 1 -14.50 9.82 22.57
CA MET A 1 -13.11 10.28 22.34
C MET A 1 -12.45 9.31 21.37
N ASN A 2 -11.88 9.77 20.27
CA ASN A 2 -11.06 8.91 19.41
C ASN A 2 -9.70 8.72 20.08
N ASN A 3 -9.36 7.48 20.41
CA ASN A 3 -8.10 7.17 21.07
C ASN A 3 -6.94 7.34 20.10
N LYS A 4 -5.84 7.97 20.55
CA LYS A 4 -4.62 8.13 19.76
C LYS A 4 -3.64 7.04 20.18
N PHE A 5 -2.98 6.43 19.21
CA PHE A 5 -1.98 5.39 19.45
C PHE A 5 -0.65 5.82 18.85
N PHE A 6 0.44 5.56 19.57
CA PHE A 6 1.79 5.59 19.03
C PHE A 6 2.43 4.23 19.28
N LYS A 7 3.33 3.82 18.38
CA LYS A 7 4.05 2.56 18.50
C LYS A 7 5.24 2.75 19.44
N PHE A 8 5.34 1.93 20.48
CA PHE A 8 6.55 1.88 21.29
C PHE A 8 7.54 0.90 20.65
N SER A 9 8.64 1.41 20.08
CA SER A 9 9.64 0.59 19.39
C SER A 9 10.78 0.16 20.32
N GLU A 10 11.50 -0.89 19.95
CA GLU A 10 12.68 -1.36 20.70
C GLU A 10 13.74 -0.25 20.87
N ASN A 11 13.88 0.63 19.89
CA ASN A 11 14.77 1.78 19.97
C ASN A 11 14.48 2.67 21.18
N TYR A 12 13.21 2.82 21.56
CA TYR A 12 12.82 3.60 22.73
C TYR A 12 13.23 2.90 24.03
N ALA A 13 13.08 1.58 24.09
CA ALA A 13 13.55 0.79 25.22
C ALA A 13 15.08 0.86 25.35
N ASN A 14 15.81 0.81 24.23
CA ASN A 14 17.25 0.92 24.22
C ASN A 14 17.72 2.29 24.70
N VAL A 15 17.05 3.38 24.33
CA VAL A 15 17.35 4.71 24.88
C VAL A 15 17.18 4.72 26.41
N ILE A 16 16.06 4.21 26.92
CA ILE A 16 15.77 4.19 28.37
C ILE A 16 16.83 3.42 29.15
N LYS A 17 17.34 2.30 28.62
CA LYS A 17 18.40 1.49 29.27
C LYS A 17 19.72 2.26 29.48
N HIS A 18 19.96 3.32 28.71
CA HIS A 18 21.19 4.11 28.79
C HIS A 18 21.00 5.44 29.56
N LEU A 19 19.83 5.65 30.15
CA LEU A 19 19.51 6.81 30.98
C LEU A 19 19.38 6.36 32.44
N ASP A 20 19.70 7.26 33.37
CA ASP A 20 19.33 7.03 34.78
C ASP A 20 17.80 7.14 34.98
N ASP A 21 17.28 6.68 36.12
CA ASP A 21 15.83 6.65 36.39
C ASP A 21 15.16 8.03 36.24
N LYS A 22 15.86 9.09 36.64
CA LYS A 22 15.34 10.46 36.56
C LYS A 22 15.28 10.92 35.10
N GLN A 23 16.35 10.68 34.36
CA GLN A 23 16.45 11.00 32.94
C GLN A 23 15.46 10.19 32.11
N ALA A 24 15.31 8.90 32.40
CA ALA A 24 14.34 8.01 31.77
C ALA A 24 12.91 8.52 31.99
N GLY A 25 12.56 8.91 33.21
CA GLY A 25 11.26 9.52 33.52
C GLY A 25 11.02 10.82 32.74
N GLN A 26 12.02 11.70 32.69
CA GLN A 26 11.94 12.93 31.90
C GLN A 26 11.79 12.66 30.40
N TYR A 27 12.54 11.68 29.88
CA TYR A 27 12.51 11.27 28.49
C TYR A 27 11.14 10.70 28.09
N VAL A 28 10.61 9.73 28.86
CA VAL A 28 9.29 9.11 28.60
C VAL A 28 8.18 10.15 28.61
N LYS A 29 8.23 11.10 29.55
CA LYS A 29 7.30 12.23 29.59
C LYS A 29 7.42 13.07 28.31
N ALA A 30 8.63 13.45 27.93
CA ALA A 30 8.87 14.31 26.77
C ALA A 30 8.39 13.68 25.44
N ILE A 31 8.66 12.40 25.21
CA ILE A 31 8.21 11.72 23.98
C ILE A 31 6.69 11.54 23.95
N SER A 32 6.05 11.35 25.11
CA SER A 32 4.59 11.24 25.22
C SER A 32 3.93 12.59 24.94
N ASP A 33 4.43 13.65 25.57
CA ASP A 33 4.01 15.03 25.34
C ASP A 33 4.16 15.39 23.83
N TYR A 34 5.24 14.97 23.18
CA TYR A 34 5.43 15.20 21.75
C TYR A 34 4.48 14.37 20.86
N ALA A 35 4.34 13.07 21.14
CA ALA A 35 3.55 12.16 20.32
C ALA A 35 2.06 12.56 20.30
N PHE A 36 1.51 12.99 21.44
CA PHE A 36 0.08 13.25 21.59
C PHE A 36 -0.30 14.73 21.53
N GLU A 37 0.58 15.62 22.00
CA GLU A 37 0.30 17.04 22.17
C GLU A 37 1.23 17.94 21.32
N GLY A 38 2.27 17.38 20.68
CA GLY A 38 3.22 18.15 19.86
C GLY A 38 4.18 19.03 20.67
N LYS A 39 4.25 18.84 21.99
CA LYS A 39 5.12 19.62 22.88
C LYS A 39 6.56 19.12 22.83
N THR A 40 7.52 20.03 22.77
CA THR A 40 8.95 19.69 22.74
C THR A 40 9.56 19.64 24.15
N TYR A 41 10.67 18.92 24.30
CA TYR A 41 11.42 18.92 25.55
C TYR A 41 12.05 20.30 25.83
N ALA A 42 11.62 20.93 26.93
CA ALA A 42 12.11 22.24 27.37
C ALA A 42 13.13 22.17 28.53
N GLY A 43 13.50 20.97 28.97
CA GLY A 43 14.43 20.80 30.08
C GLY A 43 15.89 21.09 29.70
N LYS A 44 16.75 21.16 30.73
CA LYS A 44 18.18 21.46 30.59
C LYS A 44 19.07 20.22 30.54
N ASP A 45 18.52 19.02 30.80
CA ASP A 45 19.33 17.80 30.79
C ASP A 45 19.73 17.44 29.36
N THR A 46 21.04 17.42 29.10
CA THR A 46 21.60 17.19 27.77
C THR A 46 21.37 15.76 27.28
N ALA A 47 21.44 14.76 28.17
CA ALA A 47 21.22 13.36 27.79
C ALA A 47 19.76 13.17 27.36
N VAL A 48 18.82 13.71 28.14
CA VAL A 48 17.39 13.69 27.81
C VAL A 48 17.11 14.47 26.52
N LYS A 49 17.73 15.64 26.33
CA LYS A 49 17.54 16.45 25.12
C LYS A 49 18.03 15.72 23.87
N THR A 50 19.19 15.07 23.93
CA THR A 50 19.74 14.28 22.82
C THR A 50 18.85 13.08 22.50
N ALA A 51 18.48 12.30 23.52
CA ALA A 51 17.56 11.17 23.40
C ALA A 51 16.19 11.59 22.81
N PHE A 52 15.65 12.70 23.29
CA PHE A 52 14.41 13.28 22.77
C PHE A 52 14.54 13.67 21.30
N THR A 53 15.62 14.34 20.92
CA THR A 53 15.82 14.83 19.54
C THR A 53 15.89 13.69 18.54
N LEU A 54 16.62 12.61 18.87
CA LEU A 54 16.68 11.39 18.05
C LEU A 54 15.28 10.79 17.88
N THR A 55 14.56 10.63 18.99
CA THR A 55 13.23 9.99 18.98
C THR A 55 12.19 10.85 18.28
N LYS A 56 12.27 12.17 18.41
CA LYS A 56 11.43 13.13 17.69
C LYS A 56 11.54 12.92 16.18
N GLN A 57 12.76 12.82 15.65
CA GLN A 57 12.99 12.58 14.23
C GLN A 57 12.31 11.28 13.78
N MET A 58 12.46 10.21 14.56
CA MET A 58 11.82 8.92 14.23
C MET A 58 10.29 9.01 14.20
N ILE A 59 9.68 9.72 15.17
CA ILE A 59 8.22 9.94 15.19
C ILE A 59 7.77 10.75 13.96
N ASP A 60 8.56 11.75 13.56
CA ASP A 60 8.25 12.59 12.41
C ASP A 60 8.37 11.78 11.10
N ASP A 61 9.40 10.95 10.97
CA ASP A 61 9.59 10.04 9.85
C ASP A 61 8.44 9.04 9.76
N GLU A 62 8.05 8.40 10.86
CA GLU A 62 6.90 7.49 10.89
C GLU A 62 5.59 8.18 10.47
N LYS A 63 5.34 9.40 10.94
CA LYS A 63 4.19 10.21 10.51
C LYS A 63 4.25 10.51 9.01
N PHE A 64 5.43 10.88 8.51
CA PHE A 64 5.65 11.16 7.10
C PHE A 64 5.39 9.92 6.24
N TYR A 65 5.99 8.78 6.57
CA TYR A 65 5.83 7.55 5.80
C TYR A 65 4.44 6.96 5.92
N ARG A 66 3.76 7.06 7.07
CA ARG A 66 2.35 6.69 7.21
C ARG A 66 1.49 7.49 6.25
N GLU A 67 1.72 8.80 6.17
CA GLU A 67 0.95 9.68 5.30
C GLU A 67 1.25 9.43 3.82
N LYS A 68 2.53 9.26 3.44
CA LYS A 68 2.92 8.93 2.06
C LYS A 68 2.47 7.54 1.63
N GLY A 69 2.55 6.54 2.51
CA GLY A 69 2.06 5.18 2.25
C GLY A 69 0.54 5.15 2.07
N ARG A 70 -0.19 5.91 2.88
CA ARG A 70 -1.64 6.12 2.72
C ARG A 70 -1.96 6.73 1.36
N LEU A 71 -1.26 7.80 0.98
CA LEU A 71 -1.44 8.45 -0.32
C LEU A 71 -1.08 7.54 -1.50
N GLY A 72 -0.01 6.74 -1.38
CA GLY A 72 0.37 5.75 -2.38
C GLY A 72 -0.70 4.67 -2.55
N GLY A 73 -1.23 4.14 -1.43
CA GLY A 73 -2.33 3.18 -1.45
C GLY A 73 -3.61 3.74 -2.08
N GLN A 74 -3.95 5.00 -1.77
CA GLN A 74 -5.09 5.69 -2.38
C GLN A 74 -4.94 5.84 -3.89
N LYS A 75 -3.77 6.29 -4.37
CA LYS A 75 -3.49 6.39 -5.82
C LYS A 75 -3.56 5.05 -6.54
N ILE A 76 -3.09 3.97 -5.92
CA ILE A 76 -3.20 2.62 -6.50
C ILE A 76 -4.67 2.17 -6.56
N ALA A 77 -5.44 2.45 -5.51
CA ALA A 77 -6.87 2.13 -5.48
C ALA A 77 -7.67 2.93 -6.52
N GLU A 78 -7.37 4.21 -6.70
CA GLU A 78 -7.97 5.07 -7.74
C GLU A 78 -7.66 4.54 -9.14
N ARG A 79 -6.39 4.27 -9.44
CA ARG A 79 -5.99 3.69 -10.74
C ARG A 79 -6.70 2.35 -11.02
N LYS A 80 -6.88 1.50 -10.00
CA LYS A 80 -7.62 0.24 -10.16
C LYS A 80 -9.08 0.48 -10.53
N ARG A 81 -9.74 1.47 -9.93
CA ARG A 81 -11.12 1.86 -10.28
C ARG A 81 -11.21 2.39 -11.71
N GLU A 82 -10.28 3.25 -12.12
CA GLU A 82 -10.20 3.76 -13.50
C GLU A 82 -9.99 2.63 -14.51
N THR A 83 -9.10 1.68 -14.21
CA THR A 83 -8.82 0.52 -15.09
C THR A 83 -10.00 -0.47 -15.15
N GLU A 84 -10.81 -0.55 -14.09
CA GLU A 84 -12.06 -1.34 -14.05
C GLU A 84 -13.19 -0.65 -14.82
N GLU A 85 -13.26 0.69 -14.82
CA GLU A 85 -14.22 1.50 -15.59
C GLU A 85 -13.85 1.63 -17.09
N GLU A 86 -12.58 1.52 -17.47
CA GLU A 86 -12.14 1.41 -18.88
C GLU A 86 -12.30 -0.02 -19.45
N ASN A 87 -12.38 -1.02 -18.57
CA ASN A 87 -12.49 -2.44 -18.94
C ASN A 87 -13.82 -2.90 -19.59
N PRO A 88 -15.01 -2.30 -19.40
CA PRO A 88 -16.24 -2.82 -19.98
C PRO A 88 -16.30 -2.58 -21.50
N ILE A 89 -15.71 -1.49 -22.00
CA ILE A 89 -15.65 -1.20 -23.44
C ILE A 89 -14.60 -2.09 -24.12
N LEU A 90 -13.41 -2.27 -23.53
CA LEU A 90 -12.41 -3.17 -24.10
C LEU A 90 -12.87 -4.65 -24.08
N LYS A 91 -13.53 -5.09 -23.00
CA LYS A 91 -14.13 -6.44 -22.93
C LYS A 91 -15.25 -6.63 -23.95
N SER A 92 -16.09 -5.62 -24.20
CA SER A 92 -17.18 -5.73 -25.20
C SER A 92 -16.64 -5.78 -26.63
N VAL A 93 -15.62 -4.99 -26.95
CA VAL A 93 -14.97 -4.99 -28.27
C VAL A 93 -14.29 -6.34 -28.54
N ILE A 94 -13.48 -6.85 -27.59
CA ILE A 94 -12.83 -8.15 -27.74
C ILE A 94 -13.85 -9.29 -27.86
N GLY A 95 -14.92 -9.26 -27.05
CA GLY A 95 -16.00 -10.25 -27.14
C GLY A 95 -16.72 -10.24 -28.48
N THR A 96 -16.92 -9.06 -29.08
CA THR A 96 -17.58 -8.92 -30.39
C THR A 96 -16.69 -9.46 -31.52
N VAL A 97 -15.39 -9.16 -31.50
CA VAL A 97 -14.43 -9.65 -32.51
C VAL A 97 -14.34 -11.18 -32.48
N ILE A 98 -14.15 -11.76 -31.30
CA ILE A 98 -14.04 -13.23 -31.16
C ILE A 98 -15.34 -13.92 -31.58
N ALA A 99 -16.50 -13.38 -31.21
CA ALA A 99 -17.79 -13.94 -31.64
C ALA A 99 -17.95 -13.91 -33.16
N SER A 100 -17.53 -12.82 -33.81
CA SER A 100 -17.61 -12.68 -35.28
C SER A 100 -16.68 -13.64 -36.02
N GLU A 101 -15.48 -13.89 -35.50
CA GLU A 101 -14.52 -14.84 -36.06
C GLU A 101 -15.00 -16.30 -35.88
N LEU A 102 -15.52 -16.65 -34.71
CA LEU A 102 -16.08 -17.97 -34.44
C LEU A 102 -17.30 -18.27 -35.32
N LEU A 103 -18.22 -17.32 -35.47
CA LEU A 103 -19.38 -17.47 -36.36
C LEU A 103 -18.96 -17.63 -37.82
N SER A 104 -17.96 -16.85 -38.28
CA SER A 104 -17.42 -16.96 -39.64
C SER A 104 -16.75 -18.31 -39.88
N GLY A 105 -16.04 -18.85 -38.88
CA GLY A 105 -15.43 -20.18 -38.93
C GLY A 105 -16.45 -21.33 -38.92
N MET A 106 -17.59 -21.15 -38.25
CA MET A 106 -18.68 -22.15 -38.23
C MET A 106 -19.53 -22.13 -39.51
N LEU A 107 -19.63 -20.99 -40.19
CA LEU A 107 -20.37 -20.85 -41.46
C LEU A 107 -19.56 -21.28 -42.70
N GLY A 108 -18.25 -21.55 -42.55
CA GLY A 108 -17.34 -21.83 -43.67
C GLY A 108 -17.14 -23.30 -44.07
N LYS A 109 -17.99 -24.24 -43.63
CA LYS A 109 -17.86 -25.68 -43.99
C LYS A 109 -19.18 -26.35 -44.37
N GLN A 110 -19.68 -26.00 -45.55
CA GLN A 110 -20.52 -26.82 -46.43
C GLN A 110 -19.97 -26.45 -47.82
N ASP A 111 -19.11 -27.25 -48.47
CA ASP A 111 -19.49 -28.37 -49.32
C ASP A 111 -18.24 -29.21 -49.64
N GLU A 112 -18.20 -30.48 -49.21
CA GLU A 112 -17.43 -31.52 -49.92
C GLU A 112 -18.29 -32.79 -49.92
N GLU A 113 -18.90 -33.09 -51.07
CA GLU A 113 -19.51 -34.40 -51.34
C GLU A 113 -18.42 -35.47 -51.47
N PRO A 114 -18.65 -36.71 -50.99
CA PRO A 114 -17.68 -37.79 -51.08
C PRO A 114 -17.73 -38.44 -52.47
N THR A 115 -16.66 -38.32 -53.27
CA THR A 115 -16.50 -39.14 -54.47
C THR A 115 -15.89 -40.50 -54.10
N PHE A 116 -16.74 -41.52 -54.20
CA PHE A 116 -16.41 -42.93 -53.98
C PHE A 116 -15.56 -43.45 -55.15
N GLU A 117 -14.33 -43.90 -54.88
CA GLU A 117 -13.53 -44.66 -55.85
C GLU A 117 -14.23 -46.00 -56.17
N LYS A 118 -14.36 -46.32 -57.45
CA LYS A 118 -14.53 -47.70 -57.92
C LYS A 118 -13.52 -47.97 -59.02
N SER A 119 -12.49 -48.74 -58.68
CA SER A 119 -11.80 -49.62 -59.60
C SER A 119 -12.70 -50.82 -59.91
N ASP A 120 -12.86 -51.19 -61.18
CA ASP A 120 -12.81 -52.59 -61.63
C ASP A 120 -12.87 -52.68 -63.17
N HIS A 121 -11.92 -53.47 -63.68
CA HIS A 121 -11.73 -54.10 -65.01
C HIS A 121 -11.54 -53.29 -66.30
#